data_AF-A0A2T1G803-F1
#
_entry.id   AF-A0A2T1G803-F1
#
_cell.length_a   1.000
_cell.length_b   1.000
_cell.length_c   1.000
_cell.angle_alpha   90.00
_cell.angle_beta   90.00
_cell.angle_gamma   90.00
#
_symmetry.space_group_name_H-M   'P 1'
#
loop_
_entity.id
_entity.type
_entity.pdbx_description
1 polymer ?
#
loop_
_entity_poly.entity_id
_entity_poly.type
_entity_poly.pdbx_seq_one_letter_code
_entity_poly.pdbx_strand_id
1 'polypeptide(L)'
;MNTVNQHVPALARPKLVLQAFHLCKARSKVEDAEVIWDTLADLATPLRIADLEKLPKLTQLERDRIVKLAEDTVNSYSREERQQLIVPLLPDLDGKTLQIDIPASLTSPSVKVAIYPAVIHDSYAIDLTRCYENSQFTVTELGKHLNPKGCLLPSSVRASIGQTLLLFGKPVDWPENEAEFVEVAKGFALALLQDAALNDRTELHLSGQGKFLGGSILGFESEHPN
;
A
#
# COMPACT_ATOMS: atom_id res chain seq x y z
N MET A 1 41.93 9.82 20.23
CA MET A 1 41.05 8.82 19.62
C MET A 1 39.76 9.53 19.26
N ASN A 2 39.60 9.92 17.99
CA ASN A 2 38.38 10.55 17.51
C ASN A 2 37.33 9.46 17.28
N THR A 3 36.33 9.39 18.14
CA THR A 3 35.09 8.67 17.84
C THR A 3 34.40 9.41 16.70
N VAL A 4 34.56 8.91 15.48
CA VAL A 4 33.68 9.28 14.38
C VAL A 4 32.30 8.75 14.78
N ASN A 5 31.37 9.65 15.13
CA ASN A 5 29.97 9.31 15.22
C ASN A 5 29.53 8.88 13.82
N GLN A 6 29.54 7.57 13.56
CA GLN A 6 28.93 7.02 12.37
C GLN A 6 27.42 7.23 12.54
N HIS A 7 26.90 8.22 11.84
CA HIS A 7 25.47 8.45 11.75
C HIS A 7 24.83 7.24 11.07
N VAL A 8 23.82 6.64 11.70
CA VAL A 8 23.12 5.47 11.18
C VAL A 8 22.10 5.94 10.14
N PRO A 9 22.14 5.45 8.88
CA PRO A 9 21.19 5.85 7.85
C PRO A 9 19.75 5.62 8.30
N ALA A 10 18.92 6.63 8.09
CA ALA A 10 17.53 6.63 8.52
C ALA A 10 16.61 7.25 7.47
N LEU A 11 15.32 6.97 7.58
CA LEU A 11 14.29 7.53 6.72
C LEU A 11 13.35 8.42 7.55
N ALA A 12 13.36 9.72 7.28
CA ALA A 12 12.48 10.68 7.93
C ALA A 12 11.14 10.81 7.17
N ARG A 13 10.07 11.03 7.93
CA ARG A 13 8.69 11.17 7.45
C ARG A 13 8.25 10.00 6.56
N PRO A 14 8.51 8.74 6.97
CA PRO A 14 8.32 7.62 6.08
C PRO A 14 6.83 7.38 5.81
N LYS A 15 6.54 7.02 4.56
CA LYS A 15 5.21 6.69 4.06
C LYS A 15 5.29 5.39 3.28
N LEU A 16 4.48 4.41 3.64
CA LEU A 16 4.30 3.18 2.87
C LEU A 16 2.93 3.20 2.22
N VAL A 17 2.88 2.93 0.92
CA VAL A 17 1.64 2.84 0.14
C VAL A 17 1.53 1.44 -0.44
N LEU A 18 0.43 0.75 -0.16
CA LEU A 18 -0.02 -0.42 -0.88
C LEU A 18 -0.95 0.05 -2.00
N GLN A 19 -0.54 -0.21 -3.24
CA GLN A 19 -1.42 -0.12 -4.40
C GLN A 19 -1.76 -1.54 -4.84
N ALA A 20 -3.04 -1.89 -4.84
CA ALA A 20 -3.49 -3.24 -5.22
C ALA A 20 -4.66 -3.15 -6.22
N PHE A 21 -4.64 -4.03 -7.21
CA PHE A 21 -5.66 -4.14 -8.24
C PHE A 21 -6.22 -5.56 -8.27
N HIS A 22 -7.52 -5.68 -8.06
CA HIS A 22 -8.23 -6.96 -8.01
C HIS A 22 -9.39 -6.96 -8.99
N LEU A 23 -9.39 -7.88 -9.94
CA LEU A 23 -10.43 -8.02 -10.94
C LEU A 23 -11.79 -8.28 -10.27
N CYS A 24 -12.78 -7.44 -10.54
CA CYS A 24 -14.12 -7.57 -9.98
C CYS A 24 -15.20 -7.86 -11.02
N LYS A 25 -14.92 -7.50 -12.27
CA LYS A 25 -15.73 -7.83 -13.42
C LYS A 25 -14.80 -8.34 -14.52
N ALA A 26 -15.30 -9.26 -15.32
CA ALA A 26 -14.73 -9.62 -16.61
C ALA A 26 -15.88 -9.61 -17.62
N ARG A 27 -15.80 -10.41 -18.68
CA ARG A 27 -16.99 -10.71 -19.52
C ARG A 27 -18.17 -11.26 -18.70
N SER A 28 -17.93 -11.74 -17.48
CA SER A 28 -18.90 -12.16 -16.45
C SER A 28 -18.44 -11.72 -15.04
N LYS A 29 -19.30 -11.92 -14.03
CA LYS A 29 -18.94 -11.71 -12.61
C LYS A 29 -17.78 -12.63 -12.21
N VAL A 30 -16.82 -12.10 -11.45
CA VAL A 30 -15.73 -12.88 -10.84
C VAL A 30 -16.21 -13.39 -9.48
N GLU A 31 -16.12 -14.71 -9.25
CA GLU A 31 -16.70 -15.37 -8.06
C GLU A 31 -16.09 -14.86 -6.75
N ASP A 32 -14.80 -14.50 -6.75
CA ASP A 32 -14.04 -14.07 -5.57
C ASP A 32 -13.75 -12.56 -5.52
N ALA A 33 -14.39 -11.76 -6.36
CA ALA A 33 -14.15 -10.31 -6.47
C ALA A 33 -14.16 -9.60 -5.11
N GLU A 34 -15.06 -10.03 -4.22
CA GLU A 34 -15.33 -9.39 -2.93
C GLU A 34 -14.33 -9.78 -1.85
N VAL A 35 -13.59 -10.87 -2.04
CA VAL A 35 -12.60 -11.39 -1.07
C VAL A 35 -11.54 -10.35 -0.74
N ILE A 36 -11.25 -9.43 -1.67
CA ILE A 36 -10.30 -8.36 -1.43
C ILE A 36 -10.72 -7.43 -0.28
N TRP A 37 -12.02 -7.22 -0.07
CA TRP A 37 -12.51 -6.35 1.01
C TRP A 37 -12.40 -7.03 2.37
N ASP A 38 -12.69 -8.33 2.44
CA ASP A 38 -12.49 -9.12 3.65
C ASP A 38 -10.99 -9.21 3.98
N THR A 39 -10.15 -9.39 2.95
CA THR A 39 -8.69 -9.37 3.08
C THR A 39 -8.20 -8.04 3.68
N LEU A 40 -8.76 -6.90 3.25
CA LEU A 40 -8.42 -5.60 3.85
C LEU A 40 -8.97 -5.46 5.28
N ALA A 41 -10.13 -6.04 5.59
CA ALA A 41 -10.66 -6.06 6.94
C ALA A 41 -9.73 -6.83 7.90
N ASP A 42 -9.13 -7.94 7.44
CA ASP A 42 -8.16 -8.72 8.23
C ASP A 42 -6.90 -7.91 8.58
N LEU A 43 -6.58 -6.85 7.83
CA LEU A 43 -5.47 -5.94 8.14
C LEU A 43 -5.76 -5.02 9.33
N ALA A 44 -7.00 -4.93 9.82
CA ALA A 44 -7.38 -4.11 10.96
C ALA A 44 -6.52 -4.38 12.19
N THR A 45 -6.31 -5.66 12.50
CA THR A 45 -5.54 -6.09 13.68
C THR A 45 -4.04 -5.81 13.55
N PRO A 46 -3.32 -6.31 12.52
CA PRO A 46 -1.88 -6.09 12.42
C PRO A 46 -1.51 -4.60 12.27
N LEU A 47 -2.35 -3.80 11.62
CA LEU A 47 -2.11 -2.37 11.43
C LEU A 47 -2.69 -1.49 12.55
N ARG A 48 -3.50 -2.06 13.45
CA ARG A 48 -4.22 -1.36 14.52
C ARG A 48 -5.20 -0.30 14.00
N ILE A 49 -5.91 -0.62 12.93
CA ILE A 49 -6.91 0.25 12.28
C ILE A 49 -8.29 -0.40 12.39
N ALA A 50 -9.01 -0.18 13.48
CA ALA A 50 -10.31 -0.84 13.70
C ALA A 50 -11.35 -0.52 12.61
N ASP A 51 -11.28 0.65 11.97
CA ASP A 51 -12.22 1.03 10.92
C ASP A 51 -12.09 0.19 9.64
N LEU A 52 -10.97 -0.54 9.45
CA LEU A 52 -10.81 -1.48 8.35
C LEU A 52 -11.87 -2.60 8.39
N GLU A 53 -12.32 -3.01 9.58
CA GLU A 53 -13.37 -4.04 9.74
C GLU A 53 -14.72 -3.60 9.14
N LYS A 54 -14.91 -2.29 8.96
CA LYS A 54 -16.13 -1.72 8.39
C LYS A 54 -16.11 -1.66 6.87
N LEU A 55 -14.93 -1.81 6.23
CA LEU A 55 -14.77 -1.65 4.78
C LEU A 55 -15.69 -2.55 3.95
N PRO A 56 -15.87 -3.86 4.24
CA PRO A 56 -16.75 -4.70 3.44
C PRO A 56 -18.18 -4.15 3.36
N LYS A 57 -18.71 -3.66 4.48
CA LYS A 57 -20.06 -3.08 4.57
C LYS A 57 -20.15 -1.71 3.89
N LEU A 58 -19.17 -0.83 4.11
CA LEU A 58 -19.13 0.51 3.51
C LEU A 58 -19.09 0.44 1.99
N THR A 59 -18.28 -0.49 1.47
CA THR A 59 -18.12 -0.68 0.04
C THR A 59 -19.30 -1.42 -0.59
N GLN A 60 -19.96 -2.35 0.13
CA GLN A 60 -21.15 -3.05 -0.35
C GLN A 60 -22.30 -2.10 -0.70
N LEU A 61 -22.59 -1.11 0.16
CA LEU A 61 -23.68 -0.17 -0.08
C LEU A 61 -23.50 0.61 -1.39
N GLU A 62 -22.28 1.08 -1.65
CA GLU A 62 -21.99 1.83 -2.87
C GLU A 62 -21.91 0.91 -4.10
N ARG A 63 -21.45 -0.33 -3.94
CA ARG A 63 -21.55 -1.34 -5.01
C ARG A 63 -22.99 -1.64 -5.39
N ASP A 64 -23.89 -1.81 -4.43
CA ASP A 64 -25.31 -2.05 -4.69
C ASP A 64 -25.94 -0.86 -5.43
N ARG A 65 -25.55 0.37 -5.07
CA ARG A 65 -25.94 1.58 -5.81
C ARG A 65 -25.41 1.59 -7.24
N ILE A 66 -24.15 1.21 -7.46
CA ILE A 66 -23.55 1.12 -8.80
C ILE A 66 -24.25 0.05 -9.64
N VAL A 67 -24.55 -1.12 -9.06
CA VAL A 67 -25.27 -2.21 -9.74
C VAL A 67 -26.66 -1.74 -10.13
N LYS A 68 -27.39 -1.15 -9.18
CA LYS A 68 -28.73 -0.59 -9.44
C LYS A 68 -28.69 0.50 -10.51
N LEU A 69 -27.75 1.44 -10.43
CA LEU A 69 -27.57 2.46 -11.46
C LEU A 69 -27.24 1.83 -12.81
N ALA A 70 -26.38 0.82 -12.87
CA ALA A 70 -26.03 0.14 -14.11
C ALA A 70 -27.21 -0.63 -14.73
N GLU A 71 -28.04 -1.28 -13.90
CA GLU A 71 -29.28 -1.94 -14.30
C GLU A 71 -30.32 -0.94 -14.81
N ASP A 72 -30.49 0.18 -14.09
CA ASP A 72 -31.38 1.29 -14.47
C ASP A 72 -30.87 1.99 -15.75
N THR A 73 -29.56 1.94 -16.03
CA THR A 73 -28.91 2.62 -17.16
C THR A 73 -28.55 1.73 -18.36
N VAL A 74 -29.17 0.55 -18.48
CA VAL A 74 -29.05 -0.24 -19.71
C VAL A 74 -29.57 0.55 -20.94
N ASN A 75 -30.28 1.67 -20.75
CA ASN A 75 -30.85 2.50 -21.83
C ASN A 75 -30.29 3.93 -22.02
N SER A 76 -29.31 4.46 -21.25
CA SER A 76 -28.93 5.89 -21.40
C SER A 76 -27.45 6.30 -21.37
N TYR A 77 -26.47 5.42 -21.08
CA TYR A 77 -25.05 5.77 -21.22
C TYR A 77 -24.40 5.12 -22.45
N SER A 78 -23.66 5.93 -23.19
CA SER A 78 -22.79 5.51 -24.30
C SER A 78 -21.65 4.61 -23.83
N ARG A 79 -21.08 3.83 -24.75
CA ARG A 79 -19.96 2.91 -24.46
C ARG A 79 -18.72 3.69 -24.01
N GLU A 80 -18.55 4.92 -24.48
CA GLU A 80 -17.45 5.83 -24.08
C GLU A 80 -17.59 6.30 -22.63
N GLU A 81 -18.80 6.61 -22.15
CA GLU A 81 -19.04 7.04 -20.77
C GLU A 81 -18.76 5.92 -19.76
N ARG A 82 -19.03 4.67 -20.13
CA ARG A 82 -18.73 3.48 -19.30
C ARG A 82 -17.22 3.21 -19.15
N GLN A 83 -16.40 3.81 -19.99
CA GLN A 83 -14.94 3.60 -20.01
C GLN A 83 -14.16 4.68 -19.26
N GLN A 84 -14.79 5.68 -18.64
CA GLN A 84 -14.05 6.81 -18.03
C GLN A 84 -14.25 6.95 -16.51
N LEU A 85 -14.96 6.03 -15.87
CA LEU A 85 -15.38 6.18 -14.48
C LEU A 85 -14.43 5.46 -13.53
N ILE A 86 -13.59 6.24 -12.84
CA ILE A 86 -13.10 5.87 -11.51
C ILE A 86 -14.27 6.13 -10.56
N VAL A 87 -14.77 5.07 -9.91
CA VAL A 87 -15.90 5.17 -8.97
C VAL A 87 -15.39 4.92 -7.55
N PRO A 88 -15.30 5.97 -6.70
CA PRO A 88 -14.96 5.79 -5.29
C PRO A 88 -16.01 4.90 -4.60
N LEU A 89 -15.57 3.99 -3.73
CA LEU A 89 -16.45 3.05 -3.02
C LEU A 89 -16.75 3.44 -1.57
N LEU A 90 -16.44 4.68 -1.17
CA LEU A 90 -16.74 5.19 0.18
C LEU A 90 -17.87 6.24 0.09
N PRO A 91 -19.14 5.82 0.33
CA PRO A 91 -20.33 6.64 0.08
C PRO A 91 -20.48 7.82 1.03
N ASP A 92 -20.11 7.64 2.30
CA ASP A 92 -20.34 8.62 3.37
C ASP A 92 -19.25 9.71 3.44
N LEU A 93 -18.28 9.65 2.53
CA LEU A 93 -17.18 10.60 2.45
C LEU A 93 -17.22 11.44 1.17
N ASP A 94 -18.35 11.51 0.45
CA ASP A 94 -18.43 12.14 -0.88
C ASP A 94 -17.36 11.61 -1.87
N GLY A 95 -17.02 10.32 -1.77
CA GLY A 95 -15.93 9.72 -2.56
C GLY A 95 -14.52 10.13 -2.14
N LYS A 96 -14.34 10.68 -0.93
CA LYS A 96 -13.03 10.99 -0.34
C LYS A 96 -12.40 9.77 0.33
N THR A 97 -11.09 9.85 0.51
CA THR A 97 -10.26 8.90 1.25
C THR A 97 -10.71 8.78 2.71
N LEU A 98 -10.84 7.56 3.23
CA LEU A 98 -10.98 7.33 4.67
C LEU A 98 -9.65 7.67 5.34
N GLN A 99 -9.64 8.73 6.15
CA GLN A 99 -8.46 9.17 6.90
C GLN A 99 -8.62 8.86 8.38
N ILE A 100 -7.59 8.26 8.97
CA ILE A 100 -7.60 7.78 10.34
C ILE A 100 -6.29 8.19 10.99
N ASP A 101 -6.37 8.92 12.10
CA ASP A 101 -5.23 9.23 12.94
C ASP A 101 -5.16 8.25 14.10
N ILE A 102 -4.12 7.41 14.14
CA ILE A 102 -3.88 6.50 15.25
C ILE A 102 -2.93 7.18 16.24
N PRO A 103 -3.35 7.42 17.49
CA PRO A 103 -2.54 8.14 18.47
C PRO A 103 -1.31 7.33 18.89
N ALA A 104 -0.28 8.04 19.37
CA ALA A 104 0.98 7.45 19.82
C ALA A 104 0.78 6.45 20.98
N SER A 105 -0.26 6.61 21.79
CA SER A 105 -0.63 5.66 22.85
C SER A 105 -0.91 4.24 22.34
N LEU A 106 -1.29 4.10 21.06
CA LEU A 106 -1.60 2.82 20.44
C LEU A 106 -0.52 2.33 19.47
N THR A 107 0.37 3.19 18.97
CA THR A 107 1.30 2.82 17.89
C THR A 107 2.75 3.23 18.12
N SER A 108 2.99 4.23 18.98
CA SER A 108 4.29 4.77 19.38
C SER A 108 5.36 4.69 18.27
N PRO A 109 5.48 5.69 17.37
CA PRO A 109 4.81 7.01 17.35
C PRO A 109 3.41 7.00 16.71
N SER A 110 2.72 8.14 16.72
CA SER A 110 1.41 8.30 16.04
C SER A 110 1.53 8.09 14.54
N VAL A 111 0.52 7.48 13.92
CA VAL A 111 0.49 7.19 12.48
C VAL A 111 -0.79 7.70 11.86
N LYS A 112 -0.68 8.29 10.67
CA LYS A 112 -1.82 8.61 9.82
C LYS A 112 -2.03 7.50 8.81
N VAL A 113 -3.28 7.10 8.65
CA VAL A 113 -3.69 6.09 7.69
C VAL A 113 -4.70 6.70 6.74
N ALA A 114 -4.56 6.41 5.46
CA ALA A 114 -5.44 6.85 4.40
C ALA A 114 -5.81 5.65 3.53
N ILE A 115 -7.09 5.45 3.24
CA ILE A 115 -7.57 4.36 2.40
C ILE A 115 -8.52 4.91 1.35
N TYR A 116 -8.25 4.58 0.10
CA TYR A 116 -9.08 4.94 -1.04
C TYR A 116 -9.40 3.70 -1.88
N PRO A 117 -10.56 3.07 -1.63
CA PRO A 117 -11.08 2.01 -2.47
C PRO A 117 -11.90 2.63 -3.61
N ALA A 118 -11.66 2.15 -4.83
CA ALA A 118 -12.38 2.56 -6.02
C ALA A 118 -12.61 1.38 -6.97
N VAL A 119 -13.55 1.54 -7.88
CA VAL A 119 -13.66 0.73 -9.10
C VAL A 119 -13.02 1.50 -10.23
N ILE A 120 -12.07 0.88 -10.93
CA ILE A 120 -11.49 1.40 -12.16
C ILE A 120 -11.77 0.36 -13.24
N HIS A 121 -12.66 0.71 -14.17
CA HIS A 121 -13.18 -0.19 -15.19
C HIS A 121 -13.79 -1.48 -14.62
N ASP A 122 -13.04 -2.58 -14.69
CA ASP A 122 -13.42 -3.94 -14.34
C ASP A 122 -12.68 -4.44 -13.09
N SER A 123 -12.00 -3.54 -12.40
CA SER A 123 -11.09 -3.84 -11.31
C SER A 123 -11.39 -2.99 -10.09
N TYR A 124 -11.32 -3.59 -8.91
CA TYR A 124 -11.15 -2.87 -7.66
C TYR A 124 -9.72 -2.37 -7.55
N ALA A 125 -9.57 -1.08 -7.26
CA ALA A 125 -8.31 -0.42 -6.97
C ALA A 125 -8.30 -0.01 -5.50
N ILE A 126 -7.18 -0.30 -4.84
CA ILE A 126 -6.97 0.01 -3.43
C ILE A 126 -5.69 0.81 -3.32
N ASP A 127 -5.80 2.01 -2.75
CA ASP A 127 -4.66 2.76 -2.21
C ASP A 127 -4.79 2.74 -0.68
N LEU A 128 -3.88 2.03 -0.01
CA LEU A 128 -3.75 2.07 1.45
C LEU A 128 -2.39 2.71 1.78
N THR A 129 -2.45 3.85 2.43
CA THR A 129 -1.30 4.66 2.82
C THR A 129 -1.14 4.63 4.34
N ARG A 130 0.07 4.39 4.84
CA ARG A 130 0.46 4.64 6.24
C ARG A 130 1.63 5.62 6.29
N CYS A 131 1.50 6.66 7.10
CA CYS A 131 2.46 7.77 7.16
C CYS A 131 2.81 8.16 8.59
N TYR A 132 4.10 8.31 8.86
CA TYR A 132 4.66 8.80 10.12
C TYR A 132 5.30 10.17 9.93
N GLU A 133 4.49 11.24 9.86
CA GLU A 133 4.91 12.57 9.42
C GLU A 133 6.03 13.22 10.25
N ASN A 134 6.14 12.87 11.53
CA ASN A 134 7.05 13.47 12.50
C ASN A 134 8.00 12.42 13.12
N SER A 135 8.38 11.40 12.34
CA SER A 135 9.22 10.32 12.81
C SER A 135 10.37 10.04 11.85
N GLN A 136 11.40 9.40 12.38
CA GLN A 136 12.56 8.93 11.65
C GLN A 136 12.81 7.48 12.08
N PHE A 137 12.95 6.59 11.11
CA PHE A 137 13.21 5.18 11.38
C PHE A 137 14.51 4.74 10.74
N THR A 138 15.30 4.00 11.50
CA THR A 138 16.39 3.18 10.95
C THR A 138 15.81 1.97 10.21
N VAL A 139 16.65 1.27 9.46
CA VAL A 139 16.28 0.02 8.77
C VAL A 139 15.60 -0.99 9.72
N THR A 140 16.11 -1.12 10.94
CA THR A 140 15.62 -2.13 11.92
C THR A 140 14.26 -1.78 12.54
N GLU A 141 13.87 -0.51 12.50
CA GLU A 141 12.60 0.00 13.03
C GLU A 141 11.53 0.05 11.93
N LEU A 142 11.93 0.37 10.70
CA LEU A 142 11.03 0.69 9.60
C LEU A 142 9.97 -0.40 9.38
N GLY A 143 10.39 -1.65 9.21
CA GLY A 143 9.47 -2.76 8.97
C GLY A 143 8.43 -2.91 10.08
N LYS A 144 8.87 -2.81 11.35
CA LYS A 144 8.02 -3.05 12.53
C LYS A 144 6.88 -2.03 12.58
N HIS A 145 7.17 -0.82 12.12
CA HIS A 145 6.20 0.27 12.12
C HIS A 145 5.38 0.32 10.85
N LEU A 146 5.96 0.16 9.65
CA LEU A 146 5.27 0.38 8.36
C LEU A 146 4.57 -0.86 7.80
N ASN A 147 5.16 -2.05 7.92
CA ASN A 147 4.59 -3.30 7.43
C ASN A 147 4.69 -4.42 8.50
N PRO A 148 4.02 -4.25 9.66
CA PRO A 148 4.16 -5.17 10.77
C PRO A 148 3.79 -6.59 10.36
N LYS A 149 4.70 -7.54 10.62
CA LYS A 149 4.59 -8.96 10.26
C LYS A 149 4.41 -9.21 8.76
N GLY A 150 4.79 -8.25 7.90
CA GLY A 150 4.66 -8.40 6.46
C GLY A 150 3.20 -8.42 5.97
N CYS A 151 2.25 -7.87 6.73
CA CYS A 151 0.82 -8.02 6.45
C CYS A 151 0.35 -7.40 5.13
N LEU A 152 1.16 -6.56 4.47
CA LEU A 152 0.85 -5.99 3.15
C LEU A 152 1.47 -6.79 1.98
N LEU A 153 2.16 -7.90 2.27
CA LEU A 153 2.75 -8.78 1.25
C LEU A 153 1.71 -9.66 0.55
N PRO A 154 2.03 -10.24 -0.62
CA PRO A 154 1.11 -11.11 -1.36
C PRO A 154 0.61 -12.33 -0.58
N SER A 155 1.34 -12.76 0.45
CA SER A 155 0.90 -13.86 1.33
C SER A 155 -0.37 -13.52 2.11
N SER A 156 -0.58 -12.23 2.43
CA SER A 156 -1.75 -11.70 3.12
C SER A 156 -2.72 -10.99 2.17
N VAL A 157 -2.22 -10.11 1.29
CA VAL A 157 -3.06 -9.38 0.32
C VAL A 157 -2.94 -10.04 -1.05
N ARG A 158 -3.99 -10.74 -1.50
CA ARG A 158 -3.97 -11.46 -2.80
C ARG A 158 -4.75 -10.70 -3.87
N ALA A 159 -4.14 -9.63 -4.36
CA ALA A 159 -4.64 -8.90 -5.52
C ALA A 159 -4.49 -9.76 -6.79
N SER A 160 -5.55 -9.92 -7.58
CA SER A 160 -5.54 -10.83 -8.73
C SER A 160 -4.84 -10.28 -9.98
N ILE A 161 -4.75 -8.95 -10.12
CA ILE A 161 -4.04 -8.31 -11.25
C ILE A 161 -2.62 -7.94 -10.84
N GLY A 162 -2.45 -7.50 -9.60
CA GLY A 162 -1.14 -7.21 -9.04
C GLY A 162 -1.22 -6.27 -7.86
N GLN A 163 -0.09 -6.14 -7.16
CA GLN A 163 0.09 -5.19 -6.09
C GLN A 163 1.52 -4.67 -6.03
N THR A 164 1.67 -3.45 -5.54
CA THR A 164 2.95 -2.76 -5.40
C THR A 164 3.01 -2.09 -4.04
N LEU A 165 4.16 -2.23 -3.36
CA LEU A 165 4.50 -1.43 -2.19
C LEU A 165 5.41 -0.28 -2.60
N LEU A 166 5.02 0.95 -2.26
CA LEU A 166 5.81 2.15 -2.52
C LEU A 166 6.25 2.76 -1.18
N LEU A 167 7.56 2.80 -0.95
CA LEU A 167 8.16 3.46 0.20
C LEU A 167 8.65 4.86 -0.19
N PHE A 168 8.13 5.87 0.48
CA PHE A 168 8.59 7.25 0.38
C PHE A 168 9.17 7.72 1.71
N GLY A 169 10.15 8.60 1.64
CA GLY A 169 10.67 9.30 2.80
C GLY A 169 11.88 10.14 2.43
N LYS A 170 12.34 10.95 3.38
CA LYS A 170 13.54 11.77 3.23
C LYS A 170 14.74 10.98 3.77
N PRO A 171 15.76 10.69 2.94
CA PRO A 171 17.04 10.18 3.40
C PRO A 171 17.66 11.09 4.47
N VAL A 172 18.08 10.52 5.60
CA VAL A 172 18.83 11.20 6.65
C VAL A 172 20.12 10.43 6.89
N ASP A 173 21.24 11.13 6.73
CA ASP A 173 22.58 10.55 6.85
C ASP A 173 22.83 9.37 5.89
N TRP A 174 22.26 9.45 4.69
CA TRP A 174 22.53 8.48 3.62
C TRP A 174 23.82 8.86 2.87
N PRO A 175 24.55 7.87 2.35
CA PRO A 175 25.77 8.09 1.58
C PRO A 175 25.45 8.82 0.26
N GLU A 176 26.40 9.65 -0.18
CA GLU A 176 26.35 10.29 -1.50
C GLU A 176 26.81 9.34 -2.62
N ASN A 177 27.62 8.33 -2.27
CA ASN A 177 28.04 7.30 -3.21
C ASN A 177 26.81 6.49 -3.67
N GLU A 178 26.64 6.39 -4.99
CA GLU A 178 25.47 5.75 -5.59
C GLU A 178 25.32 4.28 -5.24
N ALA A 179 26.41 3.51 -5.21
CA ALA A 179 26.36 2.09 -4.86
C ALA A 179 25.97 1.90 -3.38
N GLU A 180 26.58 2.69 -2.48
CA GLU A 180 26.22 2.65 -1.05
C GLU A 180 24.78 3.15 -0.82
N PHE A 181 24.31 4.13 -1.59
CA PHE A 181 22.93 4.62 -1.54
C PHE A 181 21.94 3.52 -1.90
N VAL A 182 22.22 2.77 -2.96
CA VAL A 182 21.39 1.64 -3.41
C VAL A 182 21.37 0.54 -2.34
N GLU A 183 22.50 0.22 -1.71
CA GLU A 183 22.56 -0.79 -0.64
C GLU A 183 21.76 -0.36 0.60
N VAL A 184 21.83 0.92 1.00
CA VAL A 184 20.99 1.45 2.08
C VAL A 184 19.51 1.35 1.72
N ALA A 185 19.13 1.76 0.50
CA ALA A 185 17.75 1.67 0.02
C ALA A 185 17.24 0.22 -0.02
N LYS A 186 18.08 -0.72 -0.48
CA LYS A 186 17.79 -2.17 -0.47
C LYS A 186 17.56 -2.66 0.96
N GLY A 187 18.35 -2.20 1.93
CA GLY A 187 18.14 -2.49 3.34
C GLY A 187 16.74 -2.07 3.83
N PHE A 188 16.28 -0.87 3.47
CA PHE A 188 14.92 -0.42 3.80
C PHE A 188 13.83 -1.23 3.08
N ALA A 189 14.04 -1.61 1.82
CA ALA A 189 13.12 -2.46 1.08
C ALA A 189 13.01 -3.86 1.72
N LEU A 190 14.14 -4.49 2.06
CA LEU A 190 14.19 -5.77 2.78
C LEU A 190 13.51 -5.70 4.14
N ALA A 191 13.70 -4.59 4.88
CA ALA A 191 13.06 -4.40 6.17
C ALA A 191 11.53 -4.41 6.10
N LEU A 192 10.94 -4.02 4.97
CA LEU A 192 9.49 -4.09 4.76
C LEU A 192 8.97 -5.50 4.55
N LEU A 193 9.81 -6.46 4.14
CA LEU A 193 9.35 -7.81 3.86
C LEU A 193 9.01 -8.57 5.15
N GLN A 194 9.73 -8.33 6.26
CA GLN A 194 9.42 -8.86 7.60
C GLN A 194 9.18 -10.38 7.73
N ASP A 195 9.37 -11.15 6.67
CA ASP A 195 8.96 -12.55 6.61
C ASP A 195 10.10 -13.46 7.05
N ALA A 196 9.86 -14.18 8.14
CA ALA A 196 10.79 -15.17 8.68
C ALA A 196 11.07 -16.33 7.70
N ALA A 197 10.19 -16.61 6.74
CA ALA A 197 10.42 -17.59 5.68
C ALA A 197 11.30 -17.04 4.54
N LEU A 198 11.40 -15.72 4.41
CA LEU A 198 12.17 -15.02 3.37
C LEU A 198 13.58 -14.64 3.82
N ASN A 199 13.85 -14.62 5.13
CA ASN A 199 15.08 -14.08 5.72
C ASN A 199 16.39 -14.81 5.34
N ASP A 200 16.32 -16.02 4.77
CA ASP A 200 17.52 -16.73 4.27
C ASP A 200 17.57 -16.89 2.73
N ARG A 201 16.54 -16.48 1.98
CA ARG A 201 16.44 -16.75 0.52
C ARG A 201 15.96 -15.61 -0.35
N THR A 202 15.50 -14.50 0.22
CA THR A 202 14.97 -13.40 -0.59
C THR A 202 16.06 -12.44 -0.94
N GLU A 203 16.67 -12.69 -2.08
CA GLU A 203 17.52 -11.71 -2.71
C GLU A 203 16.64 -10.70 -3.44
N LEU A 204 16.73 -9.43 -3.03
CA LEU A 204 16.20 -8.32 -3.81
C LEU A 204 17.27 -7.86 -4.79
N HIS A 205 16.90 -7.81 -6.07
CA HIS A 205 17.77 -7.30 -7.12
C HIS A 205 17.25 -5.92 -7.54
N LEU A 206 18.16 -5.00 -7.85
CA LEU A 206 17.81 -3.71 -8.42
C LEU A 206 17.27 -3.95 -9.83
N SER A 207 15.98 -3.70 -10.06
CA SER A 207 15.34 -3.85 -11.38
C SER A 207 15.31 -2.54 -12.16
N GLY A 208 15.45 -1.40 -11.47
CA GLY A 208 15.52 -0.10 -12.12
C GLY A 208 15.94 1.02 -11.19
N GLN A 209 16.48 2.08 -11.76
CA GLN A 209 16.88 3.29 -11.07
C GLN A 209 16.58 4.51 -11.92
N GLY A 210 16.15 5.60 -11.30
CA GLY A 210 15.90 6.85 -12.00
C GLY A 210 15.64 8.01 -11.07
N LYS A 211 15.02 9.06 -11.63
CA LYS A 211 14.55 10.22 -10.87
C LYS A 211 13.08 10.47 -11.16
N PHE A 212 12.32 10.77 -10.12
CA PHE A 212 10.93 11.21 -10.21
C PHE A 212 10.77 12.52 -9.43
N LEU A 213 10.33 13.58 -10.13
CA LEU A 213 10.18 14.93 -9.57
C LEU A 213 11.43 15.44 -8.82
N GLY A 214 12.62 15.06 -9.31
CA GLY A 214 13.91 15.44 -8.73
C GLY A 214 14.42 14.54 -7.60
N GLY A 215 13.59 13.64 -7.06
CA GLY A 215 14.02 12.62 -6.09
C GLY A 215 14.48 11.32 -6.76
N SER A 216 15.38 10.58 -6.12
CA SER A 216 15.79 9.24 -6.58
C SER A 216 14.64 8.25 -6.43
N ILE A 217 14.44 7.39 -7.43
CA ILE A 217 13.52 6.24 -7.39
C ILE A 217 14.30 4.97 -7.73
N LEU A 218 14.07 3.92 -6.97
CA LEU A 218 14.70 2.62 -7.11
C LEU A 218 13.60 1.56 -7.14
N GLY A 219 13.68 0.65 -8.10
CA GLY A 219 12.84 -0.54 -8.22
C GLY A 219 13.60 -1.76 -7.74
N PHE A 220 12.98 -2.55 -6.86
CA PHE A 220 13.54 -3.80 -6.37
C PHE A 220 12.55 -4.93 -6.64
N GLU A 221 13.06 -6.05 -7.12
CA GLU A 221 12.30 -7.28 -7.39
C GLU A 221 12.91 -8.44 -6.62
N SER A 222 12.07 -9.31 -6.07
CA SER A 222 12.49 -10.61 -5.54
C SER A 222 12.34 -11.67 -6.61
N GLU A 223 13.32 -12.58 -6.70
CA GLU A 223 13.11 -13.84 -7.42
C GLU A 223 12.16 -14.71 -6.59
N HIS A 224 10.88 -14.67 -6.92
CA HIS A 224 9.94 -15.70 -6.48
C HIS A 224 9.82 -16.73 -7.62
N PRO A 225 10.22 -18.00 -7.41
CA PRO A 225 9.76 -19.06 -8.27
C PRO A 225 8.23 -19.13 -8.11
N ASN A 226 7.52 -18.95 -9.22
CA ASN A 226 6.07 -19.21 -9.31
C ASN A 226 5.73 -20.64 -8.87
#